data_AF-A0A841BIK6-F1
#
_entry.id   AF-A0A841BIK6-F1
#
_cell.length_a   1.000
_cell.length_b   1.000
_cell.length_c   1.000
_cell.angle_alpha   90.00
_cell.angle_beta   90.00
_cell.angle_gamma   90.00
#
_symmetry.space_group_name_H-M   'P 1'
#
loop_
_entity.id
_entity.type
_entity.pdbx_description
1 polymer ?
#
loop_
_entity_poly.entity_id
_entity_poly.type
_entity_poly.pdbx_seq_one_letter_code
_entity_poly.pdbx_strand_id
1 'polypeptide(L)'
;MTRSPIARRRPGRGRSSAARLSDRHLQAFDGPVRANHDIEETTRVYLECNQRVREVSQRLGVHPNTVRYRVQRFQQLTGLDLKRTEDLVTAWWLLNRRRGPARNPARPGR
;
A
#
# COMPACT_ATOMS: atom_id res chain seq x y z
N MET A 1 32.91 33.77 -32.81
CA MET A 1 33.07 32.32 -32.56
C MET A 1 33.79 32.21 -31.22
N THR A 2 33.27 31.70 -30.10
CA THR A 2 32.29 30.65 -29.86
C THR A 2 31.65 30.89 -28.49
N ARG A 3 30.32 31.00 -28.43
CA ARG A 3 29.55 30.98 -27.19
C ARG A 3 29.48 29.54 -26.70
N SER A 4 30.14 29.21 -25.58
CA SER A 4 29.85 27.98 -24.83
C SER A 4 29.11 28.35 -23.55
N PRO A 5 27.81 28.02 -23.41
CA PRO A 5 27.10 28.23 -22.17
C PRO A 5 27.50 27.13 -21.19
N ILE A 6 28.01 27.50 -20.02
CA ILE A 6 28.10 26.57 -18.89
C ILE A 6 26.66 26.22 -18.51
N ALA A 7 26.23 25.05 -18.97
CA ALA A 7 24.94 24.48 -18.65
C ALA A 7 24.85 24.36 -17.12
N ARG A 8 23.94 25.13 -16.53
CA ARG A 8 23.47 24.89 -15.15
C ARG A 8 22.98 23.45 -15.10
N ARG A 9 23.80 22.58 -14.52
CA ARG A 9 23.46 21.20 -14.21
C ARG A 9 22.33 21.25 -13.19
N ARG A 10 21.08 21.24 -13.66
CA ARG A 10 19.91 21.06 -12.80
C ARG A 10 20.13 19.75 -12.05
N PRO A 11 20.12 19.71 -10.71
CA PRO A 11 20.12 18.45 -10.01
C PRO A 11 18.86 17.72 -10.50
N GLY A 12 19.05 16.59 -11.19
CA GLY A 12 17.97 15.71 -11.55
C GLY A 12 17.20 15.41 -10.27
N ARG A 13 15.91 15.74 -10.24
CA ARG A 13 15.00 15.33 -9.17
C ARG A 13 15.14 13.82 -9.04
N GLY A 14 15.98 13.37 -8.10
CA GLY A 14 16.11 11.97 -7.76
C GLY A 14 14.71 11.49 -7.40
N ARG A 15 14.17 10.52 -8.16
CA ARG A 15 12.93 9.84 -7.77
C ARG A 15 13.10 9.45 -6.31
N SER A 16 12.20 9.92 -5.45
CA SER A 16 12.35 9.82 -4.00
C SER A 16 12.62 8.36 -3.59
N SER A 17 13.36 8.14 -2.50
CA SER A 17 13.60 6.80 -1.94
C SER A 17 12.29 6.00 -1.78
N ALA A 18 11.20 6.72 -1.51
CA ALA A 18 9.83 6.20 -1.44
C ALA A 18 9.32 5.59 -2.77
N ALA A 19 9.72 6.12 -3.94
CA ALA A 19 9.39 5.56 -5.25
C ALA A 19 10.09 4.21 -5.48
N ARG A 20 11.36 4.07 -5.06
CA ARG A 20 12.09 2.78 -5.17
C ARG A 20 11.55 1.72 -4.22
N LEU A 21 11.10 2.12 -3.02
CA LEU A 21 10.39 1.24 -2.10
C LEU A 21 9.05 0.79 -2.69
N SER A 22 8.36 1.67 -3.42
CA SER A 22 7.08 1.32 -4.06
C SER A 22 7.27 0.25 -5.13
N ASP A 23 8.21 0.44 -6.08
CA ASP A 23 8.37 -0.47 -7.21
C ASP A 23 8.74 -1.91 -6.78
N ARG A 24 9.54 -2.07 -5.72
CA ARG A 24 9.96 -3.39 -5.20
C ARG A 24 8.84 -4.18 -4.54
N HIS A 25 7.90 -3.50 -3.88
CA HIS A 25 6.80 -4.15 -3.15
C HIS A 25 5.54 -4.30 -4.02
N LEU A 26 5.34 -3.43 -5.01
CA LEU A 26 4.15 -3.45 -5.88
C LEU A 26 4.20 -4.58 -6.92
N GLN A 27 5.39 -4.96 -7.41
CA GLN A 27 5.59 -6.09 -8.34
C GLN A 27 5.18 -7.45 -7.74
N ALA A 28 5.18 -7.58 -6.40
CA ALA A 28 4.76 -8.80 -5.73
C ALA A 28 3.26 -9.14 -5.93
N PHE A 29 2.47 -8.20 -6.45
CA PHE A 29 1.03 -8.34 -6.66
C PHE A 29 0.62 -8.58 -8.12
N ASP A 30 1.55 -8.91 -9.02
CA ASP A 30 1.25 -9.18 -10.45
C ASP A 30 0.63 -10.59 -10.70
N GLY A 31 0.29 -11.33 -9.64
CA GLY A 31 -0.45 -12.60 -9.68
C GLY A 31 -1.98 -12.45 -9.89
N PRO A 32 -2.79 -13.52 -9.68
CA PRO A 32 -4.22 -13.50 -9.96
C PRO A 32 -4.94 -12.34 -9.24
N VAL A 33 -5.45 -11.40 -10.06
CA VAL A 33 -5.86 -10.04 -9.67
C VAL A 33 -6.84 -10.02 -8.49
N ARG A 34 -7.80 -10.96 -8.43
CA ARG A 34 -8.79 -11.01 -7.34
C ARG A 34 -8.19 -11.41 -5.99
N ALA A 35 -7.33 -12.42 -5.96
CA ALA A 35 -6.71 -12.88 -4.71
C ALA A 35 -5.80 -11.80 -4.12
N ASN A 36 -5.07 -11.08 -4.98
CA ASN A 36 -4.21 -9.99 -4.58
C ASN A 36 -5.00 -8.77 -4.09
N HIS A 37 -6.12 -8.44 -4.75
CA HIS A 37 -7.04 -7.40 -4.29
C HIS A 37 -7.57 -7.69 -2.88
N ASP A 38 -8.05 -8.91 -2.64
CA ASP A 38 -8.58 -9.33 -1.34
C ASP A 38 -7.52 -9.23 -0.22
N ILE A 39 -6.26 -9.55 -0.53
CA ILE A 39 -5.14 -9.43 0.41
C ILE A 39 -4.83 -7.96 0.72
N GLU A 40 -4.79 -7.10 -0.31
CA GLU A 40 -4.58 -5.66 -0.15
C GLU A 40 -5.71 -5.00 0.65
N GLU A 41 -6.96 -5.31 0.32
CA GLU A 41 -8.15 -4.79 1.01
C GLU A 41 -8.19 -5.25 2.46
N THR A 42 -7.96 -6.55 2.70
CA THR A 42 -7.96 -7.09 4.06
C THR A 42 -6.87 -6.46 4.92
N THR A 43 -5.67 -6.29 4.38
CA THR A 43 -4.56 -5.63 5.10
C THR A 43 -4.86 -4.15 5.35
N ARG A 44 -5.51 -3.46 4.41
CA ARG A 44 -5.93 -2.07 4.61
C ARG A 44 -6.91 -1.95 5.76
N VAL A 45 -8.00 -2.73 5.74
CA VAL A 45 -9.00 -2.72 6.82
C VAL A 45 -8.36 -3.16 8.15
N TYR A 46 -7.40 -4.07 8.12
CA TYR A 46 -6.62 -4.44 9.30
C TYR A 46 -5.85 -3.26 9.91
N LEU A 47 -5.22 -2.41 9.10
CA LEU A 47 -4.57 -1.20 9.60
C LEU A 47 -5.59 -0.15 10.09
N GLU A 48 -6.73 0.02 9.39
CA GLU A 48 -7.80 0.93 9.81
C GLU A 48 -8.44 0.53 11.15
N CYS A 49 -8.56 -0.78 11.41
CA CYS A 49 -9.09 -1.33 12.66
C CYS A 49 -8.00 -1.51 13.74
N ASN A 50 -6.89 -0.77 13.68
CA ASN A 50 -5.78 -0.85 14.64
C ASN A 50 -5.33 -2.29 14.92
N GLN A 51 -5.21 -3.10 13.86
CA GLN A 51 -4.75 -4.49 13.92
C GLN A 51 -5.69 -5.47 14.66
N ARG A 52 -6.94 -5.08 14.91
CA ARG A 52 -7.94 -5.91 15.61
C ARG A 52 -8.65 -6.87 14.67
N VAL A 53 -8.18 -8.11 14.61
CA VAL A 53 -8.68 -9.17 13.71
C VAL A 53 -10.21 -9.37 13.77
N ARG A 54 -10.82 -9.28 14.96
CA ARG A 54 -12.28 -9.45 15.10
C ARG A 54 -13.08 -8.34 14.41
N GLU A 55 -12.65 -7.09 14.55
CA GLU A 55 -13.30 -5.95 13.90
C GLU A 55 -13.17 -6.03 12.38
N VAL A 56 -12.02 -6.46 11.87
CA VAL A 56 -11.78 -6.67 10.44
C VAL A 56 -12.68 -7.78 9.89
N SER A 57 -12.77 -8.90 10.62
CA SER A 57 -13.61 -10.04 10.27
C SER A 57 -15.08 -9.64 10.15
N GLN A 58 -15.59 -8.86 11.11
CA GLN A 58 -16.96 -8.33 11.07
C GLN A 58 -17.15 -7.36 9.90
N ARG A 59 -16.21 -6.43 9.69
CA ARG A 59 -16.32 -5.40 8.66
C ARG A 59 -16.24 -5.95 7.24
N LEU A 60 -15.50 -7.04 7.02
CA LEU A 60 -15.35 -7.69 5.71
C LEU A 60 -16.28 -8.90 5.51
N GLY A 61 -17.02 -9.32 6.53
CA GLY A 61 -17.88 -10.50 6.45
C GLY A 61 -17.13 -11.82 6.22
N VAL A 62 -15.88 -11.92 6.68
CA VAL A 62 -15.03 -13.12 6.52
C VAL A 62 -14.63 -13.70 7.86
N HIS A 63 -14.31 -15.00 7.90
CA HIS A 63 -13.85 -15.64 9.14
C HIS A 63 -12.52 -15.04 9.66
N PRO A 64 -12.29 -14.95 10.99
CA PRO A 64 -11.05 -14.40 11.56
C PRO A 64 -9.76 -15.08 11.06
N ASN A 65 -9.81 -16.38 10.76
CA ASN A 65 -8.65 -17.10 10.21
C ASN A 65 -8.31 -16.63 8.79
N THR A 66 -9.31 -16.29 7.99
CA THR A 66 -9.11 -15.73 6.65
C THR A 66 -8.43 -14.37 6.73
N VAL A 67 -8.79 -13.53 7.72
CA VAL A 67 -8.10 -12.27 7.98
C VAL A 67 -6.62 -12.51 8.30
N ARG A 68 -6.33 -13.39 9.26
CA ARG A 68 -4.94 -13.71 9.65
C ARG A 68 -4.14 -14.23 8.47
N TYR A 69 -4.71 -15.16 7.71
CA TYR A 69 -4.09 -15.71 6.51
C TYR A 69 -3.75 -14.61 5.50
N ARG A 70 -4.71 -13.74 5.16
CA ARG A 70 -4.50 -12.68 4.17
C ARG A 70 -3.44 -11.67 4.64
N VAL A 71 -3.46 -11.28 5.91
CA VAL A 71 -2.44 -10.38 6.49
C VAL A 71 -1.06 -11.04 6.52
N GLN A 72 -0.98 -12.32 6.88
CA GLN A 72 0.28 -13.08 6.82
C GLN A 72 0.78 -13.19 5.37
N ARG A 73 -0.12 -13.42 4.42
CA ARG A 73 0.23 -13.50 3.01
C ARG A 73 0.74 -12.17 2.47
N PHE A 74 0.16 -11.04 2.89
CA PHE A 74 0.67 -9.71 2.58
C PHE A 74 2.12 -9.54 3.06
N GLN A 75 2.40 -9.92 4.31
CA GLN A 75 3.75 -9.85 4.88
C GLN A 75 4.74 -10.75 4.12
N GLN A 76 4.32 -11.95 3.68
CA GLN A 76 5.15 -12.83 2.86
C GLN A 76 5.45 -12.26 1.47
N LEU A 77 4.46 -11.67 0.81
CA LEU A 77 4.61 -11.09 -0.53
C LEU A 77 5.48 -9.83 -0.51
N THR A 78 5.35 -9.02 0.54
CA THR A 78 6.03 -7.73 0.66
C THR A 78 7.36 -7.83 1.41
N GLY A 79 7.53 -8.81 2.28
CA GLY A 79 8.66 -8.88 3.22
C GLY A 79 8.55 -7.92 4.41
N LEU A 80 7.41 -7.22 4.57
CA LEU A 80 7.17 -6.30 5.67
C LEU A 80 6.69 -7.07 6.92
N ASP A 81 7.18 -6.71 8.10
CA ASP A 81 6.67 -7.20 9.38
C ASP A 81 5.75 -6.17 10.02
N LEU A 82 4.44 -6.40 10.01
CA LEU A 82 3.45 -5.45 10.54
C LEU A 82 3.45 -5.33 12.07
N LYS A 83 4.34 -6.03 12.77
CA LYS A 83 4.62 -5.78 14.19
C LYS A 83 5.66 -4.67 14.39
N ARG A 84 6.46 -4.36 13.37
CA ARG A 84 7.46 -3.28 13.41
C ARG A 84 6.82 -1.98 12.94
N THR A 85 7.01 -0.91 13.70
CA THR A 85 6.41 0.41 13.39
C THR A 85 6.80 0.94 12.01
N GLU A 86 8.07 0.79 11.63
CA GLU A 86 8.59 1.25 10.33
C GLU A 86 7.88 0.55 9.16
N ASP A 87 7.74 -0.77 9.24
CA ASP A 87 7.08 -1.59 8.23
C ASP A 87 5.57 -1.35 8.20
N LEU A 88 4.96 -1.13 9.35
CA LEU A 88 3.54 -0.76 9.47
C LEU A 88 3.26 0.58 8.77
N VAL A 89 4.07 1.60 9.02
CA VAL A 89 3.97 2.92 8.36
C VAL A 89 4.19 2.78 6.85
N THR A 90 5.17 1.96 6.46
CA THR A 90 5.47 1.67 5.04
C THR A 90 4.28 1.00 4.35
N ALA A 91 3.70 -0.03 4.97
CA ALA A 91 2.52 -0.74 4.46
C ALA A 91 1.31 0.20 4.33
N TRP A 92 1.06 1.02 5.35
CA TRP A 92 -0.01 2.03 5.31
C TRP A 92 0.17 3.00 4.15
N TRP A 93 1.39 3.54 3.98
CA TRP A 93 1.68 4.49 2.91
C TRP A 93 1.53 3.85 1.52
N LEU A 94 2.02 2.62 1.35
CA LEU A 94 1.91 1.86 0.10
C LEU A 94 0.45 1.59 -0.29
N LEU A 95 -0.37 1.11 0.66
CA LEU A 95 -1.78 0.80 0.43
C LEU A 95 -2.62 2.06 0.16
N ASN A 96 -2.26 3.20 0.73
CA ASN A 96 -2.92 4.48 0.45
C ASN A 96 -2.49 5.13 -0.87
N ARG A 97 -1.28 4.85 -1.38
CA ARG A 97 -0.88 5.30 -2.72
C ARG A 97 -1.54 4.55 -3.86
N ARG A 98 -1.81 3.25 -3.69
CA ARG A 98 -2.62 2.46 -4.64
C ARG A 98 -4.08 2.88 -4.63
N ARG A 99 -4.53 3.54 -3.56
CA ARG A 99 -5.77 4.30 -3.57
C ARG A 99 -5.55 5.51 -4.46
N GLY A 100 -5.93 5.41 -5.74
CA GLY A 100 -6.20 6.60 -6.54
C GLY A 100 -7.15 7.53 -5.75
N PRO A 101 -7.17 8.85 -6.03
CA PRO A 101 -8.02 9.78 -5.28
C PRO A 101 -9.40 9.17 -5.11
N ALA A 102 -9.82 9.01 -3.86
CA ALA A 102 -11.06 8.32 -3.53
C ALA A 102 -12.15 8.86 -4.45
N ARG A 103 -12.69 7.99 -5.30
CA ARG A 103 -13.80 8.35 -6.17
C ARG A 103 -15.01 8.54 -5.26
N ASN A 104 -15.16 9.73 -4.70
CA ASN A 104 -16.39 10.18 -4.05
C ASN A 104 -17.39 10.51 -5.18
N PRO A 105 -18.56 9.87 -5.23
CA PRO A 105 -19.75 10.40 -4.55
C PRO A 105 -20.65 9.25 -3.99
N ALA A 106 -21.60 9.39 -3.06
CA ALA A 106 -22.35 10.51 -2.51
C ALA A 106 -22.82 10.15 -1.10
N ARG A 107 -23.06 11.16 -0.26
CA ARG A 107 -24.02 11.03 0.85
C ARG A 107 -25.43 10.84 0.25
N PRO A 108 -26.22 9.83 0.64
CA PRO A 108 -27.66 9.92 0.50
C PRO A 108 -28.14 11.00 1.48
N GLY A 109 -28.86 11.97 0.92
CA GLY A 109 -29.48 13.06 1.68
C GLY A 109 -30.57 12.56 2.64
N ARG A 110 -30.97 13.51 3.49
CA ARG A 110 -32.02 13.47 4.52
C ARG A 110 -33.30 12.78 4.08
#